data_AF-A0A1S2PGC5-F1
#
_entry.id   AF-A0A1S2PGC5-F1
#
_cell.length_a   1.000
_cell.length_b   1.000
_cell.length_c   1.000
_cell.angle_alpha   90.00
_cell.angle_beta   90.00
_cell.angle_gamma   90.00
#
_symmetry.space_group_name_H-M   'P 1'
#
loop_
_entity.id
_entity.type
_entity.pdbx_description
1 polymer ?
#
loop_
_entity_poly.entity_id
_entity_poly.type
_entity_poly.pdbx_seq_one_letter_code
_entity_poly.pdbx_strand_id
1 'polypeptide(L)'
;MERTTSVSRYHSGVSPYGVYDMVGNVWEWLATPTDPGRYELRGSAFTSPLFRGVPAVPNDADDTMHDDDTGFRCAATPEQMVPRRK
;
A
#
# COMPACT_ATOMS: atom_id res chain seq x y z
N MET A 1 10.10 0.03 19.38
CA MET A 1 9.44 0.90 18.39
C MET A 1 9.16 0.05 17.18
N GLU A 2 7.88 -0.05 16.83
CA GLU A 2 7.43 -0.63 15.58
C GLU A 2 7.92 0.25 14.43
N ARG A 3 8.40 -0.36 13.35
CA ARG A 3 9.00 0.30 12.19
C ARG A 3 8.71 -0.55 10.96
N THR A 4 8.90 0.03 9.78
CA THR A 4 8.91 -0.74 8.53
C THR A 4 9.97 -1.85 8.59
N THR A 5 9.73 -2.90 7.81
CA THR A 5 10.72 -3.96 7.59
C THR A 5 11.15 -3.99 6.13
N SER A 6 12.29 -4.62 5.85
CA SER A 6 12.68 -4.90 4.47
C SER A 6 11.54 -5.56 3.71
N VAL A 7 11.26 -5.08 2.50
CA VAL A 7 10.28 -5.68 1.59
C VAL A 7 10.57 -7.17 1.47
N SER A 8 9.50 -7.98 1.39
CA SER A 8 9.53 -9.44 1.29
C SER A 8 10.13 -10.22 2.47
N ARG A 9 10.32 -9.58 3.64
CA ARG A 9 10.74 -10.29 4.87
C ARG A 9 9.80 -11.44 5.24
N TYR A 10 8.49 -11.23 5.13
CA TYR A 10 7.47 -12.18 5.62
C TYR A 10 6.89 -13.05 4.50
N HIS A 11 7.58 -14.15 4.20
CA HIS A 11 7.21 -15.05 3.09
C HIS A 11 5.90 -15.80 3.31
N SER A 12 5.51 -16.07 4.56
CA SER A 12 4.23 -16.71 4.88
C SER A 12 3.01 -15.82 4.59
N GLY A 13 3.21 -14.51 4.41
CA GLY A 13 2.16 -13.54 4.10
C GLY A 13 2.04 -13.19 2.63
N VAL A 14 2.76 -13.88 1.74
CA VAL A 14 2.70 -13.62 0.29
C VAL A 14 1.32 -13.96 -0.26
N SER A 15 0.82 -13.12 -1.17
CA SER A 15 -0.45 -13.38 -1.84
C SER A 15 -0.36 -14.58 -2.79
N PRO A 16 -1.50 -15.17 -3.20
CA PRO A 16 -1.54 -16.18 -4.27
C PRO A 16 -0.93 -15.71 -5.61
N TYR A 17 -0.75 -14.41 -5.78
CA TYR A 17 -0.15 -13.78 -6.97
C TYR A 17 1.32 -13.40 -6.78
N GLY A 18 1.96 -13.80 -5.67
CA GLY A 18 3.37 -13.50 -5.41
C GLY A 18 3.62 -12.08 -4.89
N VAL A 19 2.59 -11.36 -4.45
CA VAL A 19 2.70 -9.99 -3.96
C VAL A 19 2.92 -9.99 -2.45
N TYR A 20 4.01 -9.38 -2.00
CA TYR A 20 4.39 -9.28 -0.58
C TYR A 20 3.81 -8.03 0.06
N ASP A 21 3.70 -8.06 1.39
CA ASP A 21 3.42 -6.90 2.23
C ASP A 21 2.08 -6.20 1.88
N MET A 22 1.07 -6.96 1.43
CA MET A 22 -0.27 -6.40 1.16
C MET A 22 -1.07 -6.08 2.44
N VAL A 23 -0.58 -6.56 3.59
CA VAL A 23 -1.14 -6.30 4.92
C VAL A 23 0.00 -5.94 5.87
N GLY A 24 -0.02 -4.72 6.42
CA GLY A 24 1.02 -4.18 7.27
C GLY A 24 2.13 -3.50 6.48
N ASN A 25 3.27 -3.28 7.15
CA ASN A 25 4.38 -2.45 6.68
C ASN A 25 3.96 -0.98 6.55
N VAL A 26 3.25 -0.59 5.49
CA VAL A 26 2.77 0.78 5.27
C VAL A 26 1.35 0.79 4.73
N TRP A 27 0.62 1.86 4.98
CA TRP A 27 -0.57 2.18 4.22
C TRP A 27 -0.18 2.47 2.77
N GLU A 28 -0.89 1.88 1.81
CA GLU A 28 -0.61 2.07 0.38
C GLU A 28 -1.64 3.01 -0.25
N TRP A 29 -1.16 4.12 -0.83
CA TRP A 29 -1.98 5.05 -1.62
C TRP A 29 -2.62 4.39 -2.84
N LEU A 30 -3.92 4.64 -3.04
CA LEU A 30 -4.65 4.34 -4.27
C LEU A 30 -4.87 5.62 -5.07
N ALA A 31 -4.91 5.48 -6.40
CA ALA A 31 -5.17 6.59 -7.32
C ALA A 31 -6.64 7.06 -7.33
N THR A 32 -7.54 6.32 -6.67
CA THR A 32 -8.97 6.63 -6.62
C THR A 32 -9.21 7.72 -5.56
N PRO A 33 -9.75 8.89 -5.94
CA PRO A 33 -10.13 9.91 -4.98
C PRO A 33 -11.42 9.51 -4.26
N THR A 34 -11.47 9.79 -2.96
CA THR A 34 -12.65 9.61 -2.11
C THR A 34 -13.47 10.91 -2.03
N ASP A 35 -12.77 12.03 -1.91
CA ASP A 35 -13.26 13.41 -1.90
C ASP A 35 -12.22 14.33 -2.61
N PRO A 36 -12.57 15.58 -2.96
CA PRO A 36 -11.59 16.53 -3.49
C PRO A 36 -10.39 16.71 -2.54
N GLY A 37 -9.18 16.37 -3.02
CA GLY A 37 -7.94 16.43 -2.24
C GLY A 37 -7.72 15.26 -1.28
N ARG A 38 -8.54 14.19 -1.36
CA ARG A 38 -8.41 13.00 -0.51
C ARG A 38 -8.41 11.73 -1.33
N TYR A 39 -7.59 10.77 -0.89
CA TYR A 39 -7.40 9.51 -1.58
C TYR A 39 -7.45 8.34 -0.61
N GLU A 40 -7.86 7.22 -1.18
CA GLU A 40 -8.00 5.97 -0.45
C GLU A 40 -6.65 5.33 -0.14
N LEU A 41 -6.54 4.76 1.06
CA LEU A 41 -5.40 3.96 1.53
C LEU A 41 -5.83 2.50 1.76
N ARG A 42 -4.89 1.57 1.61
CA ARG A 42 -5.12 0.14 1.85
C ARG A 42 -4.00 -0.52 2.63
N GLY A 43 -4.35 -1.62 3.31
CA GLY A 43 -3.38 -2.61 3.77
C GLY A 43 -2.90 -2.48 5.21
N SER A 44 -3.18 -1.38 5.91
CA SER A 44 -2.66 -1.10 7.26
C SER A 44 -1.14 -0.95 7.31
N ALA A 45 -0.63 -0.34 8.39
CA ALA A 45 0.79 -0.04 8.54
C ALA A 45 1.38 -0.66 9.82
N PHE A 46 2.70 -0.53 10.01
CA PHE A 46 3.38 -0.98 11.24
C PHE A 46 2.86 -0.30 12.52
N THR A 47 2.19 0.85 12.39
CA THR A 47 1.54 1.63 13.46
C THR A 47 0.12 1.13 13.78
N SER A 48 -0.44 0.26 12.94
CA SER A 48 -1.83 -0.19 13.05
C SER A 48 -1.97 -1.33 14.06
N PRO A 49 -3.05 -1.36 14.85
CA PRO A 49 -3.30 -2.46 15.77
C PRO A 49 -3.53 -3.76 14.99
N LEU A 50 -3.10 -4.90 15.56
CA LEU A 50 -3.13 -6.21 14.89
C LEU A 50 -4.51 -6.60 14.31
N PHE A 51 -5.61 -6.20 14.96
CA PHE A 51 -6.96 -6.51 14.46
C PHE A 51 -7.33 -5.77 13.15
N ARG A 52 -6.58 -4.73 12.78
CA ARG A 52 -6.67 -4.07 11.46
C ARG A 52 -5.75 -4.72 10.42
N GLY A 53 -4.98 -5.74 10.78
CA GLY A 53 -4.18 -6.54 9.85
C GLY A 53 -5.04 -7.52 9.05
N VAL A 54 -6.05 -7.03 8.33
CA VAL A 54 -6.86 -7.85 7.42
C VAL A 54 -6.70 -7.38 5.97
N PRO A 55 -6.92 -8.25 4.98
CA PRO A 55 -6.79 -7.87 3.57
C PRO A 55 -7.70 -6.69 3.22
N ALA A 56 -7.15 -5.73 2.47
CA ALA A 56 -7.88 -4.59 1.92
C ALA A 56 -8.62 -3.71 2.95
N VAL A 57 -8.15 -3.62 4.21
CA VAL A 57 -8.68 -2.62 5.16
C VAL A 57 -8.61 -1.22 4.53
N PRO A 58 -9.72 -0.46 4.53
CA PRO A 58 -9.73 0.91 4.04
C PRO A 58 -9.21 1.89 5.09
N ASN A 59 -8.52 2.91 4.60
CA ASN A 59 -8.32 4.17 5.30
C ASN A 59 -8.37 5.29 4.25
N ASP A 60 -8.30 6.55 4.69
CA ASP A 60 -8.44 7.71 3.83
C ASP A 60 -7.54 8.85 4.31
N ALA A 61 -6.87 9.52 3.39
CA ALA A 61 -5.90 10.55 3.72
C ALA A 61 -5.94 11.73 2.74
N ASP A 62 -5.52 12.89 3.25
CA ASP A 62 -5.38 14.13 2.50
C ASP A 62 -4.15 14.06 1.59
N ASP A 63 -4.21 14.62 0.39
CA ASP A 63 -3.14 14.54 -0.62
C ASP A 63 -1.84 15.25 -0.23
N THR A 64 -1.90 16.08 0.82
CA THR A 64 -0.73 16.72 1.44
C THR A 64 -0.09 15.89 2.57
N MET A 65 -0.65 14.72 2.90
CA MET A 65 -0.15 13.87 3.99
C MET A 65 1.13 13.11 3.60
N HIS A 66 2.13 13.15 4.48
CA HIS A 66 3.47 12.59 4.25
C HIS A 66 4.01 11.86 5.49
N ASP A 67 3.17 11.01 6.11
CA ASP A 67 3.51 10.27 7.32
C ASP A 67 4.51 9.12 7.05
N ASP A 68 5.27 8.72 8.07
CA ASP A 68 6.31 7.69 7.95
C ASP A 68 5.76 6.26 7.85
N ASP A 69 4.46 6.10 7.99
CA ASP A 69 3.71 4.86 7.88
C ASP A 69 2.91 4.73 6.58
N THR A 70 3.10 5.67 5.65
CA THR A 70 2.39 5.72 4.36
C THR A 70 3.37 5.58 3.19
N GLY A 71 3.01 4.78 2.20
CA GLY A 71 3.78 4.50 0.99
C GLY A 71 2.87 4.20 -0.19
N PHE A 72 3.39 3.55 -1.22
CA PHE A 72 2.63 3.22 -2.42
C PHE A 72 3.11 1.93 -3.07
N ARG A 73 2.23 1.37 -3.91
CA ARG A 73 2.55 0.24 -4.77
C ARG A 73 2.17 0.57 -6.21
N CYS A 74 3.12 0.39 -7.11
CA CYS A 74 2.86 0.57 -8.53
C CYS A 74 1.90 -0.49 -9.07
N ALA A 75 0.94 -0.07 -9.88
CA ALA A 75 0.12 -0.93 -10.70
C ALA A 75 0.19 -0.44 -12.16
N ALA A 76 0.23 -1.38 -13.09
CA ALA A 76 0.23 -1.09 -14.52
C ALA A 76 -0.54 -2.18 -15.26
N THR A 77 -1.28 -1.80 -16.30
CA THR A 77 -1.80 -2.76 -17.26
C THR A 77 -0.66 -3.28 -18.15
N PRO A 78 -0.80 -4.47 -18.76
CA PRO A 78 0.21 -4.98 -19.68
C PRO A 78 0.59 -4.00 -20.80
N GLU A 79 -0.36 -3.20 -21.28
CA GLU A 79 -0.16 -2.19 -22.32
C GLU A 79 0.73 -1.03 -21.83
N GLN A 80 0.61 -0.65 -20.55
CA GLN A 80 1.43 0.38 -19.93
C GLN A 80 2.88 -0.08 -19.69
N MET A 81 3.12 -1.39 -19.64
CA MET A 81 4.47 -1.95 -19.46
C MET A 81 5.28 -1.96 -20.76
N VAL A 82 4.68 -1.67 -21.91
CA VAL A 82 5.41 -1.58 -23.18
C VAL A 82 6.29 -0.32 -23.17
N PRO A 83 7.62 -0.44 -23.35
CA PRO A 83 8.50 0.71 -23.34
C PRO A 83 8.09 1.71 -24.42
N ARG A 84 7.82 2.96 -24.03
CA ARG A 84 7.64 4.04 -25.00
C ARG A 84 8.94 4.19 -25.79
N ARG A 85 8.88 3.94 -27.10
CA ARG A 85 9.99 4.30 -28.00
C ARG A 85 10.25 5.80 -27.84
N LYS A 86 11.50 6.14 -27.53
CA LYS A 86 11.98 7.53 -27.52
C LYS A 86 11.96 8.11 -28.92
#